data_AF-A0A9W9PPX8-F1
#
_entry.id   AF-A0A9W9PPX8-F1
#
_cell.length_a   1.000
_cell.length_b   1.000
_cell.length_c   1.000
_cell.angle_alpha   90.00
_cell.angle_beta   90.00
_cell.angle_gamma   90.00
#
_symmetry.space_group_name_H-M   'P 1'
#
loop_
_entity.id
_entity.type
_entity.pdbx_description
1 polymer ?
#
loop_
_entity_poly.entity_id
_entity_poly.type
_entity_poly.pdbx_seq_one_letter_code
_entity_poly.pdbx_strand_id
1 'polypeptide(L)'
;MVSETVEEKGPLYPDYLPFYDPLEKVEMVGPFEHDDPGHRADPSFPNLLEKATNVVELSPHCGTELQGVQLSELSTQGLDELALMVAERGCLVLRDQTFTDLGFEKQKKIASHFGPLHKHGWMPHPKNGPEEFVIVYDSKE
;
A
#
# COMPACT_ATOMS: atom_id res chain seq x y z
N MET A 1 40.08 -27.18 -5.17
CA MET A 1 38.65 -26.95 -4.86
C MET A 1 38.41 -25.48 -5.12
N VAL A 2 37.72 -25.15 -6.22
CA VAL A 2 37.38 -23.76 -6.55
C VAL A 2 36.18 -23.42 -5.69
N SER A 3 36.35 -22.49 -4.76
CA SER A 3 35.25 -21.94 -3.97
C SER A 3 34.35 -21.19 -4.94
N GLU A 4 33.16 -21.73 -5.23
CA GLU A 4 32.11 -20.98 -5.89
C GLU A 4 31.72 -19.83 -4.95
N THR A 5 32.15 -18.63 -5.30
CA THR A 5 31.59 -17.39 -4.73
C THR A 5 30.16 -17.30 -5.22
N VAL A 6 29.20 -17.62 -4.35
CA VAL A 6 27.79 -17.28 -4.60
C VAL A 6 27.73 -15.77 -4.69
N GLU A 7 27.52 -15.26 -5.90
CA GLU A 7 27.28 -13.84 -6.14
C GLU A 7 25.98 -13.48 -5.41
N GLU A 8 26.08 -12.78 -4.28
CA GLU A 8 24.90 -12.32 -3.55
C GLU A 8 24.10 -11.39 -4.46
N LYS A 9 22.99 -11.90 -4.98
CA LYS A 9 22.01 -11.07 -5.65
C LYS A 9 21.50 -10.07 -4.62
N GLY A 10 21.77 -8.79 -4.86
CA GLY A 10 21.29 -7.69 -4.02
C GLY A 10 19.76 -7.66 -3.89
N PRO A 11 19.20 -6.67 -3.17
CA PRO A 11 17.77 -6.59 -2.94
C PRO A 11 17.00 -6.51 -4.26
N LEU A 12 15.84 -7.18 -4.33
CA LEU A 12 14.96 -7.14 -5.51
C LEU A 12 14.48 -5.72 -5.83
N TYR A 13 14.38 -4.86 -4.80
CA TYR A 13 13.92 -3.48 -4.90
C TYR A 13 14.95 -2.53 -4.26
N PRO A 14 16.10 -2.26 -4.92
CA PRO A 14 17.19 -1.48 -4.33
C PRO A 14 16.78 -0.04 -4.01
N ASP A 15 15.86 0.54 -4.77
CA ASP A 15 15.36 1.90 -4.53
C ASP A 15 14.53 2.01 -3.24
N TYR A 16 14.01 0.89 -2.73
CA TYR A 16 13.22 0.84 -1.49
C TYR A 16 14.08 0.60 -0.26
N LEU A 17 15.40 0.57 -0.37
CA LEU A 17 16.26 0.41 0.81
C LEU A 17 16.03 1.58 1.80
N PRO A 18 16.01 1.29 3.11
CA PRO A 18 15.77 2.30 4.12
C PRO A 18 16.90 3.32 4.13
N PHE A 19 16.54 4.60 4.08
CA PHE A 19 17.44 5.71 4.28
C PHE A 19 16.94 6.52 5.49
N TYR A 20 17.89 6.93 6.33
CA TYR A 20 17.63 7.72 7.52
C TYR A 20 18.63 8.88 7.58
N ASP A 21 18.12 10.11 7.62
CA ASP A 21 18.91 11.31 7.90
C ASP A 21 18.52 11.87 9.28
N PRO A 22 19.40 11.79 10.29
CA PRO A 22 19.14 12.30 11.64
C PRO A 22 18.84 13.81 11.71
N LEU A 23 19.18 14.58 10.67
CA LEU A 23 18.97 16.02 10.59
C LEU A 23 17.72 16.42 9.81
N GLU A 24 17.03 15.45 9.21
CA GLU A 24 15.82 15.68 8.45
C GLU A 24 14.72 16.29 9.33
N LYS A 25 14.07 17.33 8.81
CA LYS A 25 12.94 17.97 9.46
C LYS A 25 11.68 17.50 8.77
N VAL A 26 10.83 16.81 9.53
CA VAL A 26 9.54 16.37 9.02
C VAL A 26 8.49 17.45 9.23
N GLU A 27 7.92 17.93 8.13
CA GLU A 27 6.78 18.83 8.15
C GLU A 27 5.49 18.03 8.39
N MET A 28 4.77 18.39 9.45
CA MET A 28 3.48 17.79 9.75
C MET A 28 2.44 18.21 8.71
N VAL A 29 1.64 17.26 8.25
CA VAL A 29 0.53 17.49 7.30
C VAL A 29 -0.47 18.56 7.80
N GLY A 30 -0.60 18.68 9.13
CA GLY A 30 -1.52 19.61 9.77
C GLY A 30 -2.96 19.08 9.82
N PRO A 31 -3.89 19.83 10.45
CA PRO A 31 -5.30 19.48 10.48
C PRO A 31 -5.91 19.53 9.07
N PHE A 32 -6.79 18.59 8.76
CA PHE A 32 -7.58 18.56 7.53
C PHE A 32 -9.00 18.07 7.83
N GLU A 33 -9.96 18.46 7.00
CA GLU A 33 -11.30 17.87 7.03
C GLU A 33 -11.27 16.54 6.29
N HIS A 34 -11.66 15.46 6.98
CA HIS A 34 -11.69 14.13 6.40
C HIS A 34 -12.95 13.93 5.56
N ASP A 35 -12.76 13.64 4.27
CA ASP A 35 -13.80 13.20 3.34
C ASP A 35 -13.59 11.72 3.02
N ASP A 36 -14.32 10.84 3.70
CA ASP A 36 -14.19 9.39 3.53
C ASP A 36 -14.64 8.96 2.12
N PRO A 37 -13.75 8.35 1.31
CA PRO A 37 -14.11 7.87 -0.02
C PRO A 37 -15.30 6.91 -0.06
N GLY A 38 -15.53 6.15 1.01
CA GLY A 38 -16.63 5.21 1.12
C GLY A 38 -18.01 5.87 1.04
N HIS A 39 -18.15 7.17 1.35
CA HIS A 39 -19.41 7.90 1.18
C HIS A 39 -19.81 8.12 -0.29
N ARG A 40 -18.86 8.00 -1.22
CA ARG A 40 -19.09 8.17 -2.66
C ARG A 40 -19.26 6.83 -3.39
N ALA A 41 -19.01 5.72 -2.71
CA ALA A 41 -18.99 4.39 -3.28
C ALA A 41 -20.38 3.89 -3.69
N ASP A 42 -20.42 3.02 -4.71
CA ASP A 42 -21.59 2.21 -5.02
C ASP A 42 -21.61 0.97 -4.12
N PRO A 43 -22.65 0.76 -3.29
CA PRO A 43 -22.72 -0.36 -2.34
C PRO A 43 -22.89 -1.73 -3.01
N SER A 44 -23.07 -1.79 -4.34
CA SER A 44 -23.06 -3.04 -5.10
C SER A 44 -21.65 -3.50 -5.54
N PHE A 45 -20.62 -2.68 -5.26
CA PHE A 45 -19.21 -2.93 -5.56
C PHE A 45 -18.90 -3.35 -7.01
N PRO A 46 -19.50 -2.72 -8.05
CA PRO A 46 -19.39 -3.17 -9.43
C PRO A 46 -17.97 -3.03 -10.00
N ASN A 47 -17.15 -2.09 -9.52
CA ASN A 47 -15.80 -1.85 -10.00
C ASN A 47 -14.76 -2.65 -9.20
N LEU A 48 -14.98 -2.80 -7.89
CA LEU A 48 -14.10 -3.55 -7.00
C LEU A 48 -14.18 -5.05 -7.26
N LEU A 49 -15.40 -5.58 -7.42
CA LEU A 49 -15.65 -7.02 -7.55
C LEU A 49 -15.70 -7.51 -9.01
N GLU A 50 -15.58 -6.62 -10.00
CA GLU A 50 -15.65 -6.98 -11.43
C GLU A 50 -14.69 -8.13 -11.79
N LYS A 51 -13.46 -8.04 -11.28
CA LYS A 51 -12.37 -8.99 -11.54
C LYS A 51 -12.13 -9.97 -10.39
N ALA A 52 -12.92 -9.90 -9.33
CA ALA A 52 -12.75 -10.77 -8.17
C ALA A 52 -13.01 -12.22 -8.59
N THR A 53 -12.02 -13.08 -8.41
CA THR A 53 -12.13 -14.52 -8.67
C THR A 53 -12.63 -15.26 -7.44
N ASN A 54 -12.39 -14.71 -6.25
CA ASN A 54 -12.87 -15.25 -4.99
C ASN A 54 -12.96 -14.15 -3.92
N VAL A 55 -13.94 -14.30 -3.02
CA VAL A 55 -14.20 -13.40 -1.90
C VAL A 55 -14.41 -14.27 -0.66
N VAL A 56 -13.52 -14.16 0.32
CA VAL A 56 -13.54 -15.02 1.52
C VAL A 56 -13.63 -14.15 2.77
N GLU A 57 -14.70 -14.32 3.54
CA GLU A 57 -14.78 -13.70 4.86
C GLU A 57 -13.80 -14.38 5.83
N LEU A 58 -12.91 -13.59 6.42
CA LEU A 58 -11.89 -14.12 7.35
C LEU A 58 -12.50 -14.43 8.72
N SER A 59 -13.47 -13.63 9.14
CA SER A 59 -14.29 -13.86 10.33
C SER A 59 -15.70 -13.31 10.13
N PRO A 60 -16.69 -13.69 10.98
CA PRO A 60 -18.06 -13.20 10.82
C PRO A 60 -18.21 -11.67 10.84
N HIS A 61 -17.36 -10.97 11.60
CA HIS A 61 -17.52 -9.54 11.86
C HIS A 61 -16.37 -8.67 11.36
N CYS A 62 -15.26 -9.26 10.90
CA CYS A 62 -14.09 -8.51 10.48
C CYS A 62 -13.25 -9.30 9.47
N GLY A 63 -12.73 -8.60 8.47
CA GLY A 63 -11.82 -9.13 7.49
C GLY A 63 -12.52 -9.78 6.31
N THR A 64 -12.06 -9.43 5.12
CA THR A 64 -12.38 -10.11 3.87
C THR A 64 -11.12 -10.23 3.02
N GLU A 65 -10.84 -11.41 2.49
CA GLU A 65 -9.81 -11.65 1.49
C GLU A 65 -10.41 -11.57 0.08
N LEU A 66 -9.78 -10.77 -0.79
CA LEU A 66 -10.11 -10.62 -2.19
C LEU A 66 -9.00 -11.22 -3.06
N GLN A 67 -9.37 -12.12 -3.96
CA GLN A 67 -8.48 -12.72 -4.95
C GLN A 67 -8.86 -12.23 -6.36
N GLY A 68 -7.88 -12.06 -7.24
CA GLY A 68 -8.10 -11.59 -8.62
C GLY A 68 -8.25 -10.06 -8.77
N VAL A 69 -8.34 -9.32 -7.67
CA VAL A 69 -8.40 -7.85 -7.66
C VAL A 69 -6.98 -7.27 -7.57
N GLN A 70 -6.60 -6.36 -8.46
CA GLN A 70 -5.32 -5.65 -8.41
C GLN A 70 -5.56 -4.17 -8.10
N LEU A 71 -4.96 -3.65 -7.01
CA LEU A 71 -5.07 -2.23 -6.64
C LEU A 71 -4.62 -1.29 -7.78
N SER A 72 -3.65 -1.73 -8.57
CA SER A 72 -3.09 -0.98 -9.70
C SER A 72 -4.06 -0.75 -10.85
N GLU A 73 -5.12 -1.56 -10.93
CA GLU A 73 -6.09 -1.56 -12.02
C GLU A 73 -7.43 -0.94 -11.62
N LEU A 74 -7.62 -0.63 -10.34
CA LEU A 74 -8.86 -0.02 -9.86
C LEU A 74 -9.01 1.41 -10.37
N SER A 75 -10.22 1.73 -10.81
CA SER A 75 -10.65 3.09 -11.08
C SER A 75 -10.79 3.87 -9.77
N THR A 76 -10.98 5.19 -9.87
CA THR A 76 -11.34 6.02 -8.71
C THR A 76 -12.60 5.49 -8.01
N GLN A 77 -13.60 5.04 -8.77
CA GLN A 77 -14.80 4.41 -8.23
C GLN A 77 -14.49 3.07 -7.54
N GLY A 78 -13.60 2.26 -8.12
CA GLY A 78 -13.15 1.02 -7.48
C GLY A 78 -12.38 1.27 -6.17
N LEU A 79 -11.64 2.36 -6.06
CA LEU A 79 -10.98 2.77 -4.82
C LEU A 79 -11.98 3.34 -3.78
N ASP A 80 -13.02 4.05 -4.21
CA ASP A 80 -14.12 4.47 -3.33
C ASP A 80 -14.85 3.23 -2.77
N GLU A 81 -15.16 2.26 -3.63
CA GLU A 81 -15.74 0.96 -3.26
C GLU A 81 -14.85 0.14 -2.32
N LEU A 82 -13.53 0.16 -2.54
CA LEU A 82 -12.57 -0.44 -1.62
C LEU A 82 -12.67 0.20 -0.22
N ALA A 83 -12.76 1.53 -0.13
CA ALA A 83 -12.91 2.23 1.14
C ALA A 83 -14.20 1.84 1.86
N LEU A 84 -15.32 1.78 1.14
CA LEU A 84 -16.61 1.36 1.72
C LEU A 84 -16.53 -0.07 2.28
N MET A 85 -15.98 -1.01 1.51
CA MET A 85 -15.88 -2.39 2.00
C MET A 85 -14.90 -2.51 3.19
N VAL A 86 -13.82 -1.72 3.23
CA VAL A 86 -12.96 -1.62 4.43
C VAL A 86 -13.73 -1.05 5.61
N ALA A 87 -14.58 -0.04 5.42
CA ALA A 87 -15.39 0.53 6.50
C ALA A 87 -16.40 -0.50 7.07
N GLU A 88 -16.98 -1.33 6.21
CA GLU A 88 -17.92 -2.38 6.62
C GLU A 88 -17.23 -3.60 7.27
N ARG A 89 -16.05 -3.99 6.76
CA ARG A 89 -15.37 -5.23 7.16
C ARG A 89 -14.17 -5.00 8.07
N GLY A 90 -13.79 -3.76 8.35
CA GLY A 90 -12.62 -3.39 9.16
C GLY A 90 -11.28 -3.56 8.47
N CYS A 91 -11.06 -4.65 7.73
CA CYS A 91 -9.84 -4.83 6.93
C CYS A 91 -10.08 -5.67 5.67
N LEU A 92 -9.26 -5.43 4.65
CA LEU A 92 -9.23 -6.22 3.43
C LEU A 92 -7.82 -6.78 3.19
N VAL A 93 -7.76 -8.01 2.70
CA VAL A 93 -6.52 -8.66 2.26
C VAL A 93 -6.62 -8.90 0.77
N LEU A 94 -5.75 -8.28 -0.02
CA LEU A 94 -5.68 -8.50 -1.46
C LEU A 94 -4.49 -9.42 -1.77
N ARG A 95 -4.75 -10.54 -2.44
CA ARG A 95 -3.71 -11.54 -2.76
C ARG A 95 -3.03 -11.25 -4.10
N ASP A 96 -1.82 -11.80 -4.23
CA ASP A 96 -1.05 -11.82 -5.49
C ASP A 96 -0.91 -10.44 -6.16
N GLN A 97 -0.67 -9.40 -5.35
CA GLN A 97 -0.52 -8.04 -5.84
C GLN A 97 0.81 -7.84 -6.56
N THR A 98 0.78 -7.14 -7.69
CA THR A 98 1.97 -6.58 -8.35
C THR A 98 2.28 -5.14 -7.88
N PHE A 99 1.72 -4.76 -6.73
CA PHE A 99 1.73 -3.38 -6.23
C PHE A 99 3.15 -2.83 -6.05
N THR A 100 4.10 -3.64 -5.57
CA THR A 100 5.51 -3.26 -5.38
C THR A 100 6.22 -2.91 -6.69
N ASP A 101 5.77 -3.45 -7.82
CA ASP A 101 6.38 -3.23 -9.14
C ASP A 101 5.88 -1.94 -9.81
N LEU A 102 4.89 -1.25 -9.24
CA LEU A 102 4.29 -0.04 -9.83
C LEU A 102 5.21 1.19 -9.80
N GLY A 103 6.17 1.19 -8.88
CA GLY A 103 6.99 2.35 -8.55
C GLY A 103 6.27 3.37 -7.66
N PHE A 104 7.08 4.24 -7.03
CA PHE A 104 6.64 5.15 -5.98
C PHE A 104 5.47 6.07 -6.38
N GLU A 105 5.53 6.68 -7.56
CA GLU A 105 4.52 7.66 -8.00
C GLU A 105 3.11 7.07 -8.07
N LYS A 106 2.99 5.87 -8.63
CA LYS A 106 1.69 5.19 -8.75
C LYS A 106 1.18 4.71 -7.39
N GLN A 107 2.06 4.13 -6.57
CA GLN A 107 1.71 3.68 -5.22
C GLN A 107 1.23 4.86 -4.37
N LYS A 108 1.98 5.98 -4.40
CA LYS A 108 1.63 7.23 -3.72
C LYS A 108 0.28 7.76 -4.22
N LYS A 109 0.05 7.79 -5.52
CA LYS A 109 -1.24 8.23 -6.10
C LYS A 109 -2.41 7.39 -5.57
N ILE A 110 -2.27 6.07 -5.51
CA ILE A 110 -3.31 5.17 -4.98
C ILE A 110 -3.53 5.44 -3.49
N ALA A 111 -2.46 5.53 -2.70
CA ALA A 111 -2.56 5.80 -1.26
C ALA A 111 -3.20 7.18 -0.96
N SER A 112 -2.84 8.22 -1.72
CA SER A 112 -3.38 9.57 -1.57
C SER A 112 -4.87 9.67 -1.88
N HIS A 113 -5.47 8.66 -2.53
CA HIS A 113 -6.92 8.61 -2.76
C HIS A 113 -7.70 8.59 -1.43
N PHE A 114 -7.12 8.00 -0.39
CA PHE A 114 -7.75 7.85 0.93
C PHE A 114 -7.52 9.03 1.87
N GLY A 115 -6.79 10.05 1.41
CA GLY A 115 -6.55 11.30 2.14
C GLY A 115 -5.08 11.70 2.20
N PRO A 116 -4.77 12.75 2.97
CA PRO A 116 -3.40 13.23 3.14
C PRO A 116 -2.49 12.16 3.75
N LEU A 117 -1.33 11.94 3.13
CA LEU A 117 -0.38 10.94 3.56
C LEU A 117 0.50 11.47 4.71
N HIS A 118 0.57 10.68 5.78
CA HIS A 118 1.39 11.00 6.94
C HIS A 118 2.88 10.80 6.65
N LYS A 119 3.71 11.76 7.04
CA LYS A 119 5.18 11.64 7.05
C LYS A 119 5.64 11.21 8.44
N HIS A 120 6.27 10.04 8.54
CA HIS A 120 6.66 9.49 9.83
C HIS A 120 8.02 10.06 10.29
N GLY A 121 8.04 10.79 11.41
CA GLY A 121 9.21 11.56 11.86
C GLY A 121 10.48 10.76 12.23
N TRP A 122 10.37 9.46 12.52
CA TRP A 122 11.47 8.63 13.02
C TRP A 122 11.76 7.39 12.18
N MET A 123 10.91 7.08 11.19
CA MET A 123 11.06 5.84 10.43
C MET A 123 11.79 6.13 9.13
N PRO A 124 12.67 5.22 8.67
CA PRO A 124 13.36 5.42 7.41
C PRO A 124 12.39 5.34 6.23
N HIS A 125 12.69 6.14 5.22
CA HIS A 125 11.99 6.18 3.94
C HIS A 125 13.00 5.93 2.80
N PRO A 126 12.54 5.70 1.57
CA PRO A 126 13.44 5.54 0.43
C PRO A 126 14.21 6.83 0.13
N LYS A 127 15.53 6.75 -0.11
CA LYS A 127 16.40 7.93 -0.34
C LYS A 127 15.92 8.82 -1.50
N ASN A 128 15.49 8.21 -2.60
CA ASN A 128 15.04 8.90 -3.81
C ASN A 128 13.53 8.71 -4.03
N GLY A 129 12.79 8.38 -2.97
CA GLY A 129 11.35 8.13 -3.02
C GLY A 129 10.58 9.06 -2.08
N PRO A 130 9.26 8.82 -1.94
CA PRO A 130 8.38 9.64 -1.13
C PRO A 130 8.69 9.51 0.36
N GLU A 131 8.78 10.63 1.05
CA GLU A 131 8.98 10.75 2.51
C GLU A 131 7.82 10.14 3.32
N GLU A 132 6.65 9.97 2.69
CA GLU A 132 5.48 9.37 3.34
C GLU A 132 5.58 7.85 3.48
N PHE A 133 6.56 7.22 2.83
CA PHE A 133 6.70 5.77 2.86
C PHE A 133 7.58 5.36 4.02
N VAL A 134 7.09 4.39 4.80
CA VAL A 134 7.87 3.75 5.86
C VAL A 134 8.39 2.42 5.34
N ILE A 135 9.72 2.25 5.36
CA ILE A 135 10.34 0.99 4.99
C ILE A 135 10.91 0.31 6.24
N VAL A 136 10.34 -0.85 6.58
CA VAL A 136 10.95 -1.75 7.55
C VAL A 136 11.70 -2.83 6.78
N TYR A 137 13.02 -2.86 6.95
CA TYR A 137 13.88 -3.85 6.33
C TYR A 137 14.54 -4.69 7.42
N ASP A 138 14.38 -6.01 7.32
CA ASP A 138 15.06 -6.99 8.17
C ASP A 138 16.16 -7.66 7.34
N SER A 139 17.40 -7.23 7.54
CA SER A 139 18.56 -7.88 6.93
C SER A 139 18.82 -9.20 7.64
N LYS A 140 19.06 -10.28 6.90
CA LYS A 140 19.39 -11.61 7.47
C LYS A 140 20.80 -11.71 8.09
N GLU A 141 21.47 -10.59 8.36
CA GLU A 141 22.76 -10.57 9.06
C GLU A 141 22.59 -10.73 10.57
#